data_AF-E8KIQ2-F1
#
_entry.id   AF-E8KIQ2-F1
#
_cell.length_a   1.000
_cell.length_b   1.000
_cell.length_c   1.000
_cell.angle_alpha   90.00
_cell.angle_beta   90.00
_cell.angle_gamma   90.00
#
_symmetry.space_group_name_H-M   'P 1'
#
loop_
_entity.id
_entity.type
_entity.pdbx_description
1 polymer ?
#
loop_
_entity_poly.entity_id
_entity_poly.type
_entity_poly.pdbx_seq_one_letter_code
_entity_poly.pdbx_strand_id
1 'polypeptide(L)' 'MLQEIELKLAISPQIGIELPQYLAKFTILEHQNLFLGNTYYDYPDYFLAKQKMGLRMKV' A
#
# COMPACT_ATOMS: atom_id res chain seq x y z
N MET A 1 8.79 8.31 -16.61
CA MET A 1 8.64 7.74 -15.26
C MET A 1 7.71 8.65 -14.48
N LEU A 2 6.66 8.12 -13.87
CA LEU A 2 5.82 8.88 -12.94
C LEU A 2 6.53 8.90 -11.59
N GLN A 3 6.57 10.06 -10.94
CA GLN A 3 7.11 10.19 -9.59
C GLN A 3 5.97 9.97 -8.60
N GLU A 4 6.02 8.85 -7.88
CA GLU A 4 5.08 8.54 -6.81
C GLU A 4 5.61 9.13 -5.50
N ILE A 5 4.78 9.90 -4.80
CA ILE A 5 5.08 10.48 -3.49
C ILE A 5 4.00 10.01 -2.54
N GLU A 6 4.36 9.17 -1.56
CA GLU A 6 3.45 8.55 -0.61
C GLU A 6 4.02 8.55 0.83
N LEU A 7 3.14 8.61 1.83
CA LEU A 7 3.47 8.45 3.25
C LEU A 7 2.81 7.18 3.79
N LYS A 8 3.63 6.22 4.24
CA LYS A 8 3.15 4.97 4.84
C LYS A 8 3.37 4.98 6.35
N LEU A 9 2.31 4.64 7.09
CA LEU A 9 2.33 4.55 8.54
C LEU A 9 1.94 3.13 8.95
N ALA A 10 2.76 2.49 9.78
CA ALA A 10 2.35 1.27 10.46
C ALA A 10 1.37 1.64 11.58
N ILE A 11 0.23 0.96 11.66
CA ILE A 11 -0.80 1.22 12.67
C ILE A 11 -0.98 -0.02 13.56
N SER A 12 -1.32 0.21 14.83
CA SER A 12 -1.76 -0.88 15.70
C SER A 12 -3.18 -1.33 15.32
N PRO A 13 -3.60 -2.55 15.69
CA PRO A 13 -4.95 -3.03 15.41
C PRO A 13 -6.05 -2.10 15.96
N GLN A 14 -5.81 -1.48 17.12
CA GLN A 14 -6.77 -0.54 17.73
C GLN A 14 -6.98 0.69 16.85
N ILE A 15 -5.88 1.27 16.34
CA ILE A 15 -5.95 2.41 15.41
C ILE A 15 -6.65 2.01 14.11
N GLY A 16 -6.54 0.76 13.65
CA GLY A 16 -7.28 0.27 12.48
C GLY A 16 -8.81 0.38 12.62
N ILE A 17 -9.33 0.32 13.84
CA ILE A 17 -10.77 0.45 14.13
C ILE A 17 -11.17 1.94 14.26
N GLU A 18 -10.33 2.75 14.88
CA GLU A 18 -10.63 4.16 15.16
C GLU A 18 -10.36 5.08 13.96
N LEU A 19 -9.35 4.78 13.14
CA LEU A 19 -8.92 5.63 12.03
C LEU A 19 -10.05 5.97 11.04
N PRO A 20 -10.92 5.01 10.62
CA PRO A 20 -12.07 5.34 9.78
C PRO A 20 -13.00 6.40 10.40
N GLN A 21 -13.19 6.36 11.73
CA GLN A 21 -14.03 7.34 12.44
C GLN A 21 -13.39 8.73 12.46
N TYR A 22 -12.07 8.80 12.61
CA TYR A 22 -11.33 10.07 12.50
C TYR A 22 -11.36 10.62 11.07
N LEU A 23 -11.18 9.76 10.06
CA LEU A 23 -11.22 10.14 8.65
C LEU A 23 -12.61 10.62 8.21
N ALA A 24 -13.68 10.08 8.80
CA ALA A 24 -15.05 10.53 8.55
C ALA A 24 -15.33 11.99 8.96
N LYS A 25 -14.44 12.62 9.74
CA LYS A 25 -14.52 14.06 10.06
C LYS A 25 -14.16 14.96 8.88
N PHE A 26 -13.56 14.41 7.82
CA PHE A 26 -13.21 15.12 6.60
C PHE A 26 -14.22 14.81 5.49
N THR A 27 -14.34 15.72 4.52
CA THR A 27 -15.13 15.46 3.32
C THR A 27 -14.42 14.42 2.46
N ILE A 28 -14.97 13.21 2.41
CA ILE A 28 -14.48 12.13 1.56
C ILE A 28 -14.94 12.41 0.12
N LEU A 29 -14.00 12.63 -0.79
CA LEU A 29 -14.30 12.87 -2.20
C LEU A 29 -14.63 11.56 -2.94
N GLU A 30 -14.01 10.45 -2.52
CA GLU A 30 -14.22 9.13 -3.10
C GLU A 30 -13.86 8.05 -2.08
N HIS A 31 -14.66 6.99 -2.01
CA HIS A 31 -14.37 5.83 -1.17
C HIS A 31 -14.34 4.57 -2.05
N GLN A 32 -13.18 3.91 -2.10
CA GLN A 32 -13.01 2.66 -2.81
C GLN A 32 -12.53 1.59 -1.83
N ASN A 33 -13.26 0.48 -1.77
CA ASN A 33 -12.82 -0.72 -1.09
C ASN A 33 -12.48 -1.76 -2.15
N LEU A 34 -11.19 -1.90 -2.43
CA LEU A 34 -10.67 -2.79 -3.45
C LEU A 34 -9.84 -3.87 -2.79
N PHE A 35 -10.13 -5.12 -3.15
CA PHE A 35 -9.22 -6.21 -2.85
C PHE A 35 -8.02 -6.10 -3.80
N LEU A 36 -6.82 -5.97 -3.26
CA LEU A 36 -5.59 -5.86 -4.05
C LEU A 36 -4.80 -7.17 -4.00
N GLY A 37 -4.93 -8.00 -5.04
CA GLY A 37 -4.10 -9.19 -5.22
C GLY A 37 -2.74 -8.80 -5.79
N ASN A 38 -1.65 -8.99 -5.05
CA ASN A 38 -0.31 -8.70 -5.53
C ASN A 38 0.54 -9.97 -5.53
N THR A 39 1.05 -10.34 -6.70
CA THR A 39 2.10 -11.36 -6.83
C THR A 39 3.43 -10.67 -7.09
N TYR A 40 4.37 -10.79 -6.16
CA TYR A 40 5.72 -10.23 -6.27
C TYR A 40 6.66 -11.28 -6.87
N TYR A 41 7.52 -10.84 -7.77
CA TYR A 41 8.49 -11.68 -8.45
C TYR A 41 9.89 -11.18 -8.12
N ASP A 42 10.81 -12.12 -7.87
CA ASP A 42 12.24 -11.87 -7.77
C ASP A 42 12.99 -13.09 -8.31
N TYR A 43 14.30 -12.94 -8.54
CA TYR A 43 15.18 -14.03 -8.89
C TYR A 43 15.55 -14.85 -7.65
N PRO A 44 15.97 -16.12 -7.80
CA PRO A 44 16.37 -16.96 -6.66
C PRO A 44 17.48 -16.36 -5.77
N ASP A 45 18.28 -15.44 -6.31
CA ASP A 45 19.37 -14.75 -5.63
C ASP A 45 19.00 -13.35 -5.10
N TYR A 46 17.71 -12.99 -5.12
CA TYR A 46 17.16 -11.71 -4.63
C TYR A 46 17.72 -10.48 -5.36
N PHE A 47 17.97 -10.59 -6.66
CA PHE A 47 18.55 -9.52 -7.47
C PHE A 47 17.75 -8.20 -7.39
N LEU A 48 16.41 -8.24 -7.51
CA LEU A 48 15.61 -7.00 -7.51
C LEU A 48 15.60 -6.33 -6.14
N ALA A 49 15.44 -7.11 -5.07
CA ALA A 49 15.49 -6.61 -3.70
C ALA A 49 16.83 -5.92 -3.37
N LYS A 50 17.96 -6.50 -3.80
CA LYS A 50 19.31 -5.90 -3.61
C LYS A 50 19.43 -4.52 -4.27
N GLN A 51 18.73 -4.30 -5.37
CA GLN A 51 18.69 -3.02 -6.09
C GLN A 51 17.58 -2.08 -5.59
N LYS A 52 16.87 -2.44 -4.51
CA LYS A 52 15.70 -1.71 -3.99
C LYS A 52 14.60 -1.54 -5.05
N MET A 53 14.44 -2.53 -5.91
CA MET A 53 13.40 -2.59 -6.94
C MET A 53 12.36 -3.66 -6.59
N GLY A 54 11.10 -3.43 -6.98
CA GLY A 54 10.02 -4.39 -6.83
C GLY A 54 9.29 -4.59 -8.14
N LEU A 55 9.12 -5.85 -8.56
CA LEU A 55 8.29 -6.23 -9.69
C LEU A 55 7.05 -6.96 -9.17
N ARG A 56 5.86 -6.53 -9.61
CA ARG A 56 4.60 -7.17 -9.22
C ARG A 56 3.59 -7.22 -10.36
N MET A 57 2.75 -8.24 -10.34
CA MET A 57 1.50 -8.28 -11.09
C MET A 57 0.35 -8.00 -10.12
N LYS A 58 -0.54 -7.08 -10.49
CA LYS A 58 -1.75 -6.74 -9.72
C LYS A 58 -2.95 -7.38 -10.41
N VAL A 59 -3.75 -8.14 -9.66
CA VAL A 59 -5.02 -8.76 -10.10
C VAL A 59 -6.19 -7.93 -9.58
#